data_AF-A0A519DV23-F1
#
_entry.id   AF-A0A519DV23-F1
#
_cell.length_a   1.000
_cell.length_b   1.000
_cell.length_c   1.000
_cell.angle_alpha   90.00
_cell.angle_beta   90.00
_cell.angle_gamma   90.00
#
_symmetry.space_group_name_H-M   'P 1'
#
loop_
_entity.id
_entity.type
_entity.pdbx_description
1 polymer ?
#
loop_
_entity_poly.entity_id
_entity_poly.type
_entity_poly.pdbx_seq_one_letter_code
_entity_poly.pdbx_strand_id
1 'polypeptide(L)'
;MEYHFLIHKEDGGYWTECLELQGCQTQADTLGELKANAREALELYLGEPENSRVIFNLPKPRPSKRNIMTVPVPPTLAFAMLLRQARVLRKLTQRQAADLLEIKHISAYQRLESPESSNPELKTLSKVKRVFPEIAIDFVLG
;
A
#
# COMPACT_ATOMS: atom_id res chain seq x y z
N MET A 1 7.54 -0.32 -3.37
CA MET A 1 7.21 0.38 -2.09
C MET A 1 7.54 -0.56 -0.95
N GLU A 2 8.23 -0.11 0.10
CA GLU A 2 8.62 -1.01 1.20
C GLU A 2 8.40 -0.38 2.57
N TYR A 3 7.81 -1.14 3.51
CA TYR A 3 7.58 -0.72 4.89
C TYR A 3 8.62 -1.31 5.84
N HIS A 4 8.85 -0.64 6.96
CA HIS A 4 9.91 -0.99 7.90
C HIS A 4 9.33 -1.60 9.16
N PHE A 5 9.82 -2.79 9.49
CA PHE A 5 9.36 -3.60 10.60
C PHE A 5 10.49 -3.72 11.63
N LEU A 6 10.25 -3.27 12.86
CA LEU A 6 11.20 -3.41 13.96
C LEU A 6 11.04 -4.80 14.57
N ILE A 7 12.10 -5.61 14.49
CA ILE A 7 12.12 -6.96 15.08
C ILE A 7 12.50 -6.87 16.55
N HIS A 8 11.68 -7.52 17.37
CA HIS A 8 11.88 -7.74 18.80
C HIS A 8 12.09 -9.23 19.05
N LYS A 9 13.01 -9.56 19.96
CA LYS A 9 13.28 -10.94 20.37
C LYS A 9 12.69 -11.17 21.75
N GLU A 10 11.98 -12.28 21.92
CA GLU A 10 11.42 -12.71 23.20
C GLU A 10 11.78 -14.18 23.49
N ASP A 11 11.46 -14.65 24.69
CA ASP A 11 11.71 -16.04 25.07
C ASP A 11 10.85 -16.98 24.23
N GLY A 12 11.49 -17.72 23.32
CA GLY A 12 10.83 -18.71 22.46
C GLY A 12 10.47 -18.21 21.06
N GLY A 13 10.75 -16.96 20.69
CA GLY A 13 10.45 -16.47 19.34
C GLY A 13 10.77 -15.00 19.10
N TYR A 14 10.04 -14.44 18.14
CA TYR A 14 10.18 -13.07 17.69
C TYR A 14 8.81 -12.46 17.45
N TRP A 15 8.71 -11.15 17.64
CA TRP A 15 7.60 -10.38 17.11
C TRP A 15 8.12 -9.14 16.39
N THR A 16 7.25 -8.53 15.61
CA THR A 16 7.61 -7.37 14.80
C THR A 16 6.44 -6.43 14.62
N GLU A 17 6.72 -5.14 14.54
CA GLU A 17 5.75 -4.07 14.30
C GLU A 17 6.22 -3.14 13.20
N CYS A 18 5.27 -2.69 12.38
CA CYS A 18 5.52 -1.67 11.37
C CYS A 18 5.72 -0.30 12.03
N LEU A 19 6.80 0.37 11.67
CA LEU A 19 7.13 1.70 12.20
C LEU A 19 6.20 2.79 11.69
N GLU A 20 5.63 2.62 10.50
CA GLU A 20 4.76 3.61 9.86
C GLU A 20 3.26 3.33 10.07
N LEU A 21 2.89 2.06 10.29
CA LEU A 21 1.50 1.60 10.36
C LEU A 21 1.18 1.06 11.76
N GLN A 22 0.62 1.93 12.60
CA GLN A 22 0.27 1.57 13.98
C GLN A 22 -0.67 0.37 14.02
N GLY A 23 -0.30 -0.65 14.79
CA GLY A 23 -1.08 -1.89 14.94
C GLY A 23 -0.84 -2.93 13.85
N CYS A 24 -0.02 -2.64 12.83
CA CYS A 24 0.45 -3.67 11.89
C CYS A 24 1.62 -4.43 12.52
N GLN A 25 1.31 -5.56 13.16
CA GLN A 25 2.27 -6.37 13.92
C GLN A 25 1.98 -7.86 13.79
N THR A 26 2.99 -8.69 14.01
CA THR A 26 2.86 -10.16 14.00
C THR A 26 3.99 -10.81 14.80
N GLN A 27 3.92 -12.12 14.99
CA GLN A 27 4.91 -12.92 15.70
C GLN A 27 5.16 -14.27 15.01
N ALA A 28 6.31 -14.88 15.31
CA ALA A 28 6.67 -16.22 14.86
C ALA A 28 7.84 -16.79 15.69
N ASP A 29 8.03 -18.10 15.62
CA ASP A 29 9.11 -18.80 16.34
C ASP A 29 10.47 -18.59 15.65
N THR A 30 10.46 -18.44 14.32
CA THR A 30 11.68 -18.23 13.51
C THR A 30 11.65 -16.91 12.75
N LEU A 31 12.83 -16.36 12.42
CA LEU A 31 12.94 -15.15 11.59
C LEU A 31 12.39 -15.34 10.16
N GLY A 32 12.44 -16.57 9.63
CA GLY A 32 11.90 -16.89 8.31
C GLY A 32 10.37 -16.79 8.28
N GLU A 33 9.71 -17.42 9.25
CA GLU A 33 8.26 -17.31 9.45
C GLU A 33 7.85 -15.87 9.79
N LEU A 34 8.62 -15.18 10.63
CA LEU A 34 8.33 -13.78 10.99
C LEU A 34 8.26 -12.90 9.75
N LYS A 35 9.16 -13.11 8.77
CA LYS A 35 9.16 -12.37 7.51
C LYS A 35 7.95 -12.70 6.64
N ALA A 36 7.56 -13.98 6.57
CA ALA A 36 6.37 -14.40 5.83
C ALA A 36 5.10 -13.80 6.46
N ASN A 37 4.95 -13.95 7.77
CA ASN A 37 3.83 -13.41 8.54
C ASN A 37 3.76 -11.89 8.44
N ALA A 38 4.91 -11.18 8.43
CA ALA A 38 4.92 -9.72 8.31
C ALA A 38 4.47 -9.25 6.93
N ARG A 39 4.77 -10.02 5.87
CA ARG A 39 4.25 -9.76 4.53
C ARG A 39 2.73 -9.91 4.50
N GLU A 40 2.20 -11.01 5.04
CA GLU A 40 0.75 -11.24 5.12
C GLU A 40 0.05 -10.17 5.95
N ALA A 41 0.61 -9.81 7.11
CA ALA A 41 0.08 -8.76 7.96
C ALA A 41 0.07 -7.39 7.25
N LEU A 42 1.12 -7.07 6.49
CA LEU A 42 1.20 -5.82 5.72
C LEU A 42 0.17 -5.79 4.58
N GLU A 43 0.07 -6.88 3.82
CA GLU A 43 -0.88 -7.00 2.71
C GLU A 43 -2.33 -6.91 3.22
N LEU A 44 -2.65 -7.57 4.33
CA LEU A 44 -3.95 -7.48 4.98
C LEU A 44 -4.25 -6.06 5.50
N TYR A 45 -3.27 -5.41 6.15
CA TYR A 45 -3.46 -4.08 6.74
C TYR A 45 -3.70 -3.00 5.68
N LEU A 46 -2.99 -3.06 4.55
CA LEU A 46 -3.13 -2.08 3.46
C LEU A 46 -4.29 -2.41 2.50
N GLY A 47 -4.72 -3.69 2.48
CA GLY A 47 -5.73 -4.30 1.61
C GLY A 47 -7.17 -3.85 1.88
N GLU A 48 -7.38 -2.57 2.11
CA GLU A 48 -8.71 -1.99 2.32
C GLU A 48 -9.55 -2.03 1.03
N PRO A 49 -10.89 -2.15 1.15
CA PRO A 49 -11.80 -2.12 -0.01
C PRO A 49 -11.77 -0.76 -0.73
N GLU A 50 -12.22 -0.71 -1.99
CA GLU A 50 -12.17 0.48 -2.83
C GLU A 50 -13.00 1.67 -2.30
N ASN A 51 -14.02 1.38 -1.47
CA ASN A 51 -14.86 2.40 -0.84
C ASN A 51 -14.30 2.92 0.50
N SER A 52 -13.18 2.35 0.99
CA SER A 52 -12.53 2.81 2.22
C SER A 52 -12.05 4.26 2.09
N ARG A 53 -12.00 4.93 3.25
CA ARG A 53 -11.49 6.31 3.39
C ARG A 53 -10.27 6.38 4.30
N VAL A 54 -9.73 5.23 4.71
CA VAL A 54 -8.51 5.17 5.52
C VAL A 54 -7.34 5.75 4.71
N ILE A 55 -6.54 6.59 5.37
CA ILE A 55 -5.31 7.14 4.83
C ILE A 55 -4.15 6.56 5.64
N PHE A 56 -3.24 5.87 4.95
CA PHE A 56 -2.04 5.31 5.55
C PHE A 56 -0.86 6.26 5.45
N ASN A 57 0.01 6.21 6.46
CA ASN A 57 1.31 6.85 6.38
C ASN A 57 2.17 6.10 5.36
N LEU A 58 2.73 6.82 4.40
CA LEU A 58 3.66 6.24 3.45
C LEU A 58 4.99 5.88 4.12
N PRO A 59 5.71 4.87 3.62
CA PRO A 59 7.00 4.50 4.18
C PRO A 59 7.99 5.65 4.06
N LYS A 60 8.78 5.82 5.12
CA LYS A 60 9.82 6.86 5.19
C LYS A 60 11.15 6.27 4.69
N PRO A 61 12.17 7.09 4.41
CA PRO A 61 13.52 6.59 4.16
C PRO A 61 13.95 5.61 5.25
N ARG A 62 14.68 4.56 4.86
CA ARG A 62 15.07 3.47 5.74
C ARG A 62 15.68 4.01 7.05
N PRO A 63 15.13 3.66 8.22
CA PRO A 63 15.69 4.08 9.50
C PRO A 63 17.10 3.51 9.71
N SER A 64 17.96 4.28 10.37
CA SER A 64 19.31 3.84 10.78
C SER A 64 19.34 2.87 11.96
N LYS A 65 18.17 2.37 12.40
CA LYS A 65 18.04 1.44 13.51
C LYS A 65 18.59 0.05 13.14
N ARG A 66 19.13 -0.67 14.12
CA ARG A 66 19.43 -2.10 14.01
C ARG A 66 18.10 -2.90 14.04
N ASN A 67 18.14 -4.15 13.56
CA ASN A 67 16.99 -5.08 13.58
C ASN A 67 15.75 -4.60 12.80
N ILE A 68 15.96 -3.87 11.71
CA ILE A 68 14.89 -3.50 10.78
C ILE A 68 14.80 -4.52 9.67
N MET A 69 13.61 -5.11 9.54
CA MET A 69 13.20 -5.87 8.37
C MET A 69 12.44 -4.95 7.41
N THR A 70 12.76 -5.07 6.13
CA THR A 70 12.04 -4.35 5.07
C THR A 70 11.08 -5.33 4.39
N VAL A 71 9.81 -4.92 4.28
CA VAL A 71 8.74 -5.74 3.70
C VAL A 71 8.16 -5.00 2.49
N PRO A 72 8.30 -5.55 1.27
CA PRO A 72 7.78 -4.91 0.07
C PRO A 72 6.27 -5.08 -0.04
N VAL A 73 5.61 -4.10 -0.65
CA VAL A 73 4.18 -4.14 -0.97
C VAL A 73 4.00 -4.55 -2.44
N PRO A 74 3.11 -5.50 -2.75
CA PRO A 74 2.77 -5.85 -4.12
C PRO A 74 2.37 -4.60 -4.96
N PRO A 75 2.82 -4.48 -6.22
CA PRO A 75 2.51 -3.34 -7.08
C PRO A 75 1.01 -3.02 -7.22
N THR A 76 0.17 -4.05 -7.33
CA THR A 76 -1.29 -3.90 -7.49
C THR A 76 -1.91 -3.23 -6.27
N LEU A 77 -1.57 -3.71 -5.08
CA LEU A 77 -1.98 -3.16 -3.80
C LEU A 77 -1.41 -1.75 -3.60
N ALA A 78 -0.12 -1.53 -3.89
CA ALA A 78 0.52 -0.23 -3.77
C ALA A 78 -0.19 0.83 -4.64
N PHE A 79 -0.46 0.51 -5.90
CA PHE A 79 -1.16 1.42 -6.81
C PHE A 79 -2.60 1.71 -6.35
N ALA A 80 -3.37 0.66 -6.02
CA ALA A 80 -4.75 0.79 -5.58
C ALA A 80 -4.87 1.69 -4.34
N MET A 81 -4.01 1.43 -3.35
CA MET A 81 -3.91 2.23 -2.13
C MET A 81 -3.57 3.70 -2.43
N LEU A 82 -2.54 3.96 -3.24
CA LEU A 82 -2.10 5.32 -3.55
C LEU A 82 -3.16 6.12 -4.32
N LEU A 83 -3.82 5.49 -5.30
CA LEU A 83 -4.89 6.12 -6.07
C LEU A 83 -6.09 6.47 -5.17
N ARG A 84 -6.52 5.52 -4.34
CA ARG A 84 -7.61 5.72 -3.37
C ARG A 84 -7.29 6.86 -2.42
N GLN A 85 -6.09 6.90 -1.84
CA GLN A 85 -5.67 7.97 -0.93
C GLN A 85 -5.67 9.34 -1.63
N ALA A 86 -5.11 9.44 -2.83
CA ALA A 86 -5.11 10.69 -3.59
C ALA A 86 -6.54 11.18 -3.87
N ARG A 87 -7.46 10.26 -4.23
CA ARG A 87 -8.87 10.57 -4.41
C ARG A 87 -9.51 11.09 -3.10
N VAL A 88 -9.32 10.37 -1.99
CA VAL A 88 -9.92 10.70 -0.68
C VAL A 88 -9.38 12.03 -0.15
N LEU A 89 -8.07 12.27 -0.25
CA LEU A 89 -7.44 13.53 0.17
C LEU A 89 -7.94 14.73 -0.64
N ARG A 90 -8.26 14.54 -1.92
CA ARG A 90 -8.91 15.54 -2.77
C ARG A 90 -10.43 15.64 -2.58
N LYS A 91 -11.01 14.86 -1.67
CA LYS A 91 -12.46 14.81 -1.39
C LYS A 91 -13.30 14.46 -2.62
N LEU A 92 -12.75 13.64 -3.51
CA LEU A 92 -13.43 13.22 -4.73
C LEU A 92 -14.21 11.91 -4.52
N THR A 93 -15.37 11.79 -5.15
CA THR A 93 -16.05 10.51 -5.33
C THR A 93 -15.34 9.67 -6.39
N GLN A 94 -15.58 8.36 -6.39
CA GLN A 94 -15.06 7.47 -7.46
C GLN A 94 -15.53 7.93 -8.85
N ARG A 95 -16.76 8.44 -8.96
CA ARG A 95 -17.29 8.97 -10.22
C ARG A 95 -16.51 10.21 -10.68
N GLN A 96 -16.29 11.17 -9.80
CA GLN A 96 -15.54 12.39 -10.13
C GLN A 96 -14.10 12.07 -10.56
N ALA A 97 -13.43 11.14 -9.85
CA ALA A 97 -12.10 10.73 -10.23
C ALA A 97 -12.07 9.94 -11.55
N ALA A 98 -13.08 9.12 -11.83
CA ALA A 98 -13.24 8.46 -13.13
C ALA A 98 -13.41 9.49 -14.26
N ASP A 99 -14.24 10.53 -14.05
CA ASP A 99 -14.46 11.59 -15.02
C ASP A 99 -13.16 12.37 -15.31
N LEU A 100 -12.36 12.70 -14.28
CA LEU A 100 -11.05 13.35 -14.44
C LEU A 100 -10.04 12.49 -15.23
N LEU A 101 -10.13 11.17 -15.10
CA LEU A 101 -9.29 10.21 -15.83
C LEU A 101 -9.86 9.84 -17.21
N GLU A 102 -10.99 10.42 -17.59
CA GLU A 102 -11.73 10.10 -18.83
C GLU A 102 -12.13 8.61 -18.91
N ILE A 103 -12.43 8.00 -17.75
CA ILE A 103 -12.88 6.61 -17.64
C ILE A 103 -14.41 6.57 -17.71
N LYS A 104 -14.94 6.03 -18.80
CA LYS A 104 -16.39 6.02 -19.08
C LYS A 104 -17.19 5.16 -18.10
N HIS A 105 -16.70 3.96 -17.81
CA HIS A 105 -17.40 2.96 -17.00
C HIS A 105 -16.87 2.98 -15.56
N ILE A 106 -17.77 3.14 -14.59
CA ILE A 106 -17.39 3.23 -13.17
C ILE A 106 -16.68 1.97 -12.67
N SER A 107 -17.08 0.79 -13.13
CA SER A 107 -16.46 -0.48 -12.79
C SER A 107 -14.99 -0.56 -13.21
N ALA A 108 -14.62 0.08 -14.32
CA ALA A 108 -13.23 0.17 -14.75
C ALA A 108 -12.39 1.02 -13.79
N TYR A 109 -12.98 2.08 -13.22
CA TYR A 109 -12.32 2.88 -12.18
C TYR A 109 -12.23 2.12 -10.85
N GLN A 110 -13.31 1.46 -10.42
CA GLN A 110 -13.33 0.68 -9.16
C GLN A 110 -12.24 -0.39 -9.14
N ARG A 111 -12.00 -1.06 -10.27
CA ARG A 111 -10.88 -2.00 -10.42
C ARG A 111 -9.50 -1.37 -10.17
N LEU A 112 -9.30 -0.09 -10.49
CA LEU A 112 -8.03 0.59 -10.24
C LEU A 112 -7.77 0.80 -8.75
N GLU A 113 -8.81 0.80 -7.93
CA GLU A 113 -8.74 0.97 -6.47
C GLU A 113 -8.92 -0.34 -5.69
N SER A 114 -9.07 -1.47 -6.38
CA SER A 114 -9.14 -2.81 -5.77
C SER A 114 -7.73 -3.42 -5.71
N PRO A 115 -7.22 -3.76 -4.50
CA PRO A 115 -5.94 -4.44 -4.33
C PRO A 115 -5.79 -5.74 -5.15
N GLU A 116 -6.88 -6.47 -5.33
CA GLU A 116 -6.93 -7.80 -5.94
C GLU A 116 -6.94 -7.72 -7.47
N SER A 117 -7.48 -6.66 -8.06
CA SER A 117 -7.77 -6.57 -9.50
C SER A 117 -7.10 -5.40 -10.22
N SER A 118 -6.39 -4.54 -9.49
CA SER A 118 -5.70 -3.39 -10.06
C SER A 118 -4.53 -3.82 -10.95
N ASN A 119 -4.66 -3.50 -12.23
CA ASN A 119 -3.62 -3.72 -13.23
C ASN A 119 -3.77 -2.67 -14.36
N PRO A 120 -3.35 -1.42 -14.12
CA PRO A 120 -3.48 -0.34 -15.09
C PRO A 120 -2.52 -0.51 -16.27
N GLU A 121 -3.02 -0.25 -17.49
CA GLU A 121 -2.15 -0.10 -18.66
C GLU A 121 -1.23 1.13 -18.51
N LEU A 122 -0.11 1.14 -19.23
CA LEU A 122 0.83 2.28 -19.25
C LEU A 122 0.14 3.61 -19.58
N LYS A 123 -0.81 3.61 -20.54
CA LYS A 123 -1.60 4.80 -20.89
C LYS A 123 -2.41 5.33 -19.70
N THR A 124 -2.93 4.43 -18.87
CA THR A 124 -3.69 4.77 -17.66
C THR A 124 -2.76 5.33 -16.60
N LEU A 125 -1.59 4.72 -16.39
CA LEU A 125 -0.57 5.25 -15.48
C LEU A 125 -0.16 6.68 -15.86
N SER A 126 0.08 6.96 -17.14
CA SER A 126 0.40 8.31 -17.63
C SER A 126 -0.72 9.31 -17.35
N LYS A 127 -2.00 8.93 -17.56
CA LYS A 127 -3.14 9.78 -17.21
C LYS A 127 -3.23 10.02 -15.70
N VAL A 128 -3.03 8.99 -14.90
CA VAL A 128 -3.03 9.08 -13.44
C VAL A 128 -1.93 10.02 -12.97
N LYS A 129 -0.71 9.93 -13.49
CA LYS A 129 0.37 10.86 -13.11
C LYS A 129 0.06 12.31 -13.46
N ARG A 130 -0.60 12.54 -14.61
CA ARG A 130 -1.01 13.89 -15.05
C ARG A 130 -2.11 14.47 -14.15
N VAL A 131 -3.10 13.67 -13.78
CA VAL A 131 -4.27 14.12 -12.99
C VAL A 131 -3.96 14.17 -11.50
N PHE A 132 -3.19 13.21 -11.00
CA PHE A 132 -2.75 13.04 -9.61
C PHE A 132 -1.20 13.05 -9.52
N PRO A 133 -0.55 14.20 -9.77
CA PRO A 133 0.92 14.31 -9.75
C PRO A 133 1.57 13.94 -8.42
N GLU A 134 0.82 14.00 -7.31
CA GLU A 134 1.24 13.58 -5.98
C GLU A 134 1.45 12.06 -5.85
N ILE A 135 0.87 11.25 -6.75
CA ILE A 135 1.10 9.81 -6.75
C ILE A 135 2.52 9.55 -7.21
N ALA A 136 3.34 9.03 -6.29
CA ALA A 136 4.68 8.56 -6.57
C ALA A 136 4.61 7.18 -7.23
N ILE A 137 4.50 7.15 -8.56
CA ILE A 137 4.41 5.90 -9.35
C ILE A 137 5.66 5.03 -9.16
N ASP A 138 6.81 5.61 -8.83
CA ASP A 138 8.03 4.88 -8.54
C ASP A 138 7.84 3.89 -7.36
N PHE A 139 6.92 4.17 -6.44
CA PHE A 139 6.55 3.22 -5.38
C PHE A 139 5.85 1.97 -5.89
N VAL A 140 5.23 2.02 -7.07
CA VAL A 140 4.51 0.92 -7.70
C VAL A 140 5.42 0.07 -8.59
N LEU A 141 6.42 0.70 -9.22
CA LEU A 141 7.26 0.06 -10.25
C LEU A 141 8.59 -0.50 -9.73
N GLY A 142 8.94 -0.20 -8.47
CA GLY A 142 10.17 -0.65 -7.81
C GLY A 142 9.98 -1.86 -6.91
#